data_AF-A0A352KZM4-F1
#
_entry.id   AF-A0A352KZM4-F1
#
_cell.length_a   1.000
_cell.length_b   1.000
_cell.length_c   1.000
_cell.angle_alpha   90.00
_cell.angle_beta   90.00
_cell.angle_gamma   90.00
#
_symmetry.space_group_name_H-M   'P 1'
#
loop_
_entity.id
_entity.type
_entity.pdbx_description
1 polymer ?
#
loop_
_entity_poly.entity_id
_entity_poly.type
_entity_poly.pdbx_seq_one_letter_code
_entity_poly.pdbx_strand_id
1 'polypeptide(L)' 'FQVFNTSGYELITNASDAKFLLLGGRFVGEATLNRFYILHCVAIPLVVSLLIAIHFWRVRKDGGISQPL' A
#
# COMPACT_ATOMS: atom_id res chain seq x y z
N PHE A 1 6.38 12.69 -20.27
CA PHE A 1 6.97 11.59 -19.48
C PHE A 1 6.03 10.40 -19.61
N GLN A 2 6.21 9.57 -20.65
CA GLN A 2 5.39 8.39 -20.93
C GLN A 2 6.03 7.19 -20.24
N VAL A 3 5.48 6.74 -19.10
CA VAL A 3 6.15 5.72 -18.26
C VAL A 3 5.76 4.30 -18.65
N PHE A 4 4.55 4.06 -19.17
CA PHE A 4 4.11 2.73 -19.65
C PHE A 4 3.14 2.86 -20.84
N ASN A 5 3.64 2.53 -22.05
CA ASN A 5 2.88 2.55 -23.31
C ASN A 5 3.01 1.17 -23.99
N THR A 6 1.89 0.53 -24.34
CA THR A 6 1.90 -0.73 -25.09
C THR A 6 1.12 -0.47 -26.37
N SER A 7 1.72 -0.70 -27.56
CA SER A 7 1.04 -0.61 -28.87
C SER A 7 0.33 0.73 -29.22
N GLY A 8 0.69 1.85 -28.57
CA GLY A 8 0.13 3.18 -28.87
C GLY A 8 -1.01 3.65 -27.96
N TYR A 9 -1.37 2.87 -26.94
CA TYR A 9 -2.32 3.28 -25.88
C TYR A 9 -1.59 3.61 -24.57
N GLU A 10 -1.80 4.82 -24.06
CA GLU A 10 -1.29 5.26 -22.77
C GLU A 10 -2.15 4.65 -21.64
N LEU A 11 -1.61 3.64 -20.95
CA LEU A 11 -2.32 2.90 -19.91
C LEU A 11 -2.48 3.69 -18.61
N ILE A 12 -1.53 4.59 -18.33
CA ILE A 12 -1.52 5.43 -17.14
C ILE A 12 -1.92 6.84 -17.56
N THR A 13 -3.24 7.13 -17.52
CA THR A 13 -3.77 8.49 -17.70
C THR A 13 -4.19 9.06 -16.36
N ASN A 14 -4.42 10.38 -16.28
CA ASN A 14 -4.92 11.06 -15.08
C ASN A 14 -6.25 10.47 -14.54
N ALA A 15 -6.96 9.67 -15.34
CA ALA A 15 -8.18 8.96 -14.96
C ALA A 15 -7.97 7.45 -14.67
N SER A 16 -6.79 6.88 -14.94
CA SER A 16 -6.48 5.45 -14.78
C SER A 16 -5.13 5.24 -14.08
N ASP A 17 -4.78 6.16 -13.19
CA ASP A 17 -3.55 6.10 -12.41
C ASP A 17 -3.82 5.63 -10.97
N ALA A 18 -2.79 5.14 -10.28
CA ALA A 18 -2.86 4.74 -8.87
C ALA A 18 -3.40 5.88 -8.00
N LYS A 19 -3.07 7.13 -8.35
CA LYS A 19 -3.63 8.34 -7.73
C LYS A 19 -5.16 8.38 -7.82
N PHE A 20 -5.73 8.12 -9.00
CA PHE A 20 -7.18 8.15 -9.18
C PHE A 20 -7.87 7.04 -8.38
N LEU A 21 -7.28 5.85 -8.31
CA LEU A 21 -7.76 4.74 -7.49
C LEU A 21 -7.79 5.11 -6.00
N LEU A 22 -6.71 5.71 -5.49
CA LEU A 22 -6.62 6.11 -4.09
C LEU A 22 -7.54 7.28 -3.74
N LEU A 23 -7.60 8.31 -4.58
CA LEU A 23 -8.41 9.51 -4.30
C LEU A 23 -9.91 9.28 -4.54
N GLY A 24 -10.28 8.43 -5.50
CA GLY A 24 -11.68 8.24 -5.91
C GLY A 24 -12.27 9.37 -6.73
N GLY A 25 -11.42 10.26 -7.24
CA GLY A 25 -11.80 11.41 -8.05
C GLY A 25 -10.56 12.12 -8.58
N ARG A 26 -10.79 13.16 -9.38
CA ARG A 26 -9.71 14.01 -9.91
C ARG A 26 -9.09 14.95 -8.87
N PHE A 27 -9.84 15.23 -7.80
CA PHE A 27 -9.45 16.13 -6.72
C PHE A 27 -9.73 15.49 -5.35
N VAL A 28 -9.11 16.04 -4.31
CA VAL A 28 -9.33 15.62 -2.93
C VAL A 28 -10.70 16.10 -2.49
N GLY A 29 -11.54 15.19 -2.02
CA GLY A 29 -12.88 15.49 -1.51
C GLY A 29 -13.32 14.47 -0.45
N GLU A 30 -14.63 14.45 -0.18
CA GLU A 30 -15.22 13.57 0.84
C GLU A 30 -14.91 12.09 0.61
N ALA A 31 -15.01 11.63 -0.65
CA ALA A 31 -14.69 10.26 -1.03
C ALA A 31 -13.22 9.89 -0.73
N THR A 32 -12.31 10.84 -0.91
CA THR A 32 -10.89 10.68 -0.58
C THR A 32 -10.73 10.54 0.93
N LEU A 33 -11.35 11.43 1.71
CA LEU A 33 -11.27 11.42 3.17
C LEU A 33 -11.73 10.07 3.77
N ASN A 34 -12.87 9.56 3.32
CA ASN A 34 -13.39 8.28 3.80
C ASN A 34 -12.46 7.10 3.46
N ARG A 35 -11.88 7.08 2.24
CA ARG A 35 -10.93 6.03 1.83
C ARG A 35 -9.65 6.07 2.66
N PHE A 36 -9.09 7.26 2.89
CA PHE A 36 -7.90 7.41 3.72
C PHE A 36 -8.17 7.07 5.19
N TYR A 37 -9.36 7.38 5.71
CA TYR A 37 -9.77 6.98 7.05
C TYR A 37 -9.77 5.46 7.20
N ILE A 38 -10.44 4.73 6.29
CA ILE A 38 -10.47 3.26 6.32
C ILE A 38 -9.06 2.68 6.12
N LEU A 39 -8.29 3.22 5.18
CA LEU A 39 -6.93 2.78 4.92
C LEU A 39 -6.05 2.96 6.16
N HIS A 40 -6.17 4.07 6.89
CA HIS A 40 -5.34 4.38 8.04
C HIS A 40 -5.79 3.67 9.33
N CYS A 41 -7.09 3.58 9.60
CA CYS A 41 -7.59 3.01 10.84
C CYS A 41 -7.82 1.50 10.76
N VAL A 42 -7.94 0.93 9.55
CA VAL A 42 -8.24 -0.50 9.37
C VAL A 42 -7.16 -1.20 8.57
N ALA A 43 -6.91 -0.77 7.32
CA ALA A 43 -6.02 -1.51 6.42
C ALA A 43 -4.55 -1.51 6.90
N ILE A 44 -3.98 -0.33 7.18
CA ILE A 44 -2.59 -0.20 7.65
C ILE A 44 -2.37 -0.96 8.97
N PRO A 45 -3.20 -0.78 10.01
CA PRO A 45 -3.01 -1.49 11.28
C PRO A 45 -3.06 -3.00 11.10
N LEU A 46 -3.99 -3.53 10.29
CA LEU A 46 -4.06 -4.97 10.01
C LEU A 46 -2.81 -5.49 9.28
N VAL A 47 -2.34 -4.77 8.26
CA VAL A 47 -1.11 -5.13 7.53
C VAL A 47 0.09 -5.12 8.48
N VAL A 48 0.23 -4.07 9.30
CA VAL A 48 1.31 -3.95 10.27
C VAL A 48 1.25 -5.07 11.31
N SER A 49 0.07 -5.38 11.88
CA SER A 49 -0.10 -6.48 12.81
C SER A 49 0.30 -7.83 12.20
N LEU A 50 -0.09 -8.08 10.94
CA LEU A 50 0.29 -9.30 10.23
C LEU A 50 1.81 -9.36 9.99
N LEU A 51 2.42 -8.26 9.56
CA LEU A 51 3.87 -8.19 9.35
C LEU A 51 4.65 -8.39 10.65
N ILE A 52 4.18 -7.83 11.77
CA ILE A 52 4.77 -8.04 13.10
C ILE A 52 4.60 -9.50 13.54
N ALA A 53 3.44 -10.11 13.31
CA ALA A 53 3.20 -11.51 13.63
C ALA A 53 4.14 -12.42 12.84
N ILE A 54 4.31 -12.19 11.54
CA ILE A 54 5.26 -12.91 10.69
C ILE A 54 6.69 -12.66 11.17
N HIS A 55 7.05 -11.42 11.47
CA HIS A 55 8.37 -11.06 11.97
C HIS A 55 8.73 -11.85 13.23
N PHE A 56 7.85 -11.88 14.24
CA PHE A 56 8.08 -12.66 15.46
C PHE A 56 8.05 -14.17 15.24
N TRP A 57 7.22 -14.66 14.32
CA TRP A 57 7.24 -16.07 13.94
C TRP A 57 8.58 -16.45 13.32
N ARG A 58 9.12 -15.62 12.42
CA ARG A 58 10.43 -15.83 11.80
C ARG A 58 11.54 -15.77 12.85
N VAL A 59 11.57 -14.76 13.72
CA VAL A 59 12.54 -14.65 14.83
C VAL A 59 12.52 -15.91 15.72
N ARG A 60 11.33 -16.43 16.05
CA ARG A 60 11.22 -17.67 16.85
C ARG A 60 11.65 -18.92 16.08
N LYS A 61 11.46 -18.94 14.76
CA LYS A 61 11.90 -20.05 13.90
C LYS A 61 13.41 -20.04 13.63
N ASP A 62 14.02 -18.87 13.56
CA ASP A 62 15.44 -18.70 13.21
C ASP A 62 16.38 -18.79 14.45
N GLY A 63 15.87 -19.22 15.60
CA GLY A 63 16.69 -19.46 16.80
C GLY A 63 16.92 -18.23 17.68
N GLY A 64 16.22 -17.12 17.42
CA GLY A 64 16.24 -15.91 18.23
C GLY A 64 16.92 -14.72 17.55
N ILE A 65 17.15 -13.68 18.36
CA ILE A 65 17.90 -12.49 17.95
C ILE A 65 19.37 -12.88 17.90
N SER A 66 20.10 -12.49 16.85
CA SER A 66 21.51 -12.86 16.63
C SER A 66 22.30 -12.86 17.94
N GLN A 67 22.83 -14.03 18.32
CA GLN A 67 23.62 -14.17 19.54
C GLN A 67 24.91 -13.35 19.41
N PRO A 68 25.41 -12.76 20.51
CA PRO A 68 26.63 -11.95 20.46
C PRO A 68 27.84 -12.76 20.01
N LEU A 69 28.74 -12.10 19.27
CA LEU A 69 30.10 -12.56 18.94
C LEU A 69 31.00 -12.56 20.17
#